data_AF-A0A920ISU8-F1
#
_entry.id   AF-A0A920ISU8-F1
#
_cell.length_a   1.000
_cell.length_b   1.000
_cell.length_c   1.000
_cell.angle_alpha   90.00
_cell.angle_beta   90.00
_cell.angle_gamma   90.00
#
_symmetry.space_group_name_H-M   'P 1'
#
loop_
_entity.id
_entity.type
_entity.pdbx_description
1 polymer ?
#
loop_
_entity_poly.entity_id
_entity_poly.type
_entity_poly.pdbx_seq_one_letter_code
_entity_poly.pdbx_strand_id
1 'polypeptide(L)'
;MQDVPLRKEEFNFKENDFQTAYLEKAVIVSGDRVTNASTGFDESGFAQVNITLDMQGGRAMQKATSGNIGRRLGVLFVEQKTKSELVTNSLGESVIEQTTYIEKNIISLATVQAVLGTSFRITGVGTPAEASELALLLRAGALACTNEICRREDCWT
;
A
#
# COMPACT_ATOMS: atom_id res chain seq x y z
N MET A 1 -29.00 2.24 -20.73
CA MET A 1 -28.32 2.34 -19.43
C MET A 1 -26.84 2.20 -19.70
N GLN A 2 -26.09 3.30 -19.73
CA GLN A 2 -24.64 3.28 -19.94
C GLN A 2 -23.99 2.96 -18.60
N ASP A 3 -23.40 1.77 -18.49
CA ASP A 3 -22.45 1.47 -17.42
C ASP A 3 -21.28 2.43 -17.58
N VAL A 4 -21.22 3.43 -16.71
CA VAL A 4 -20.01 4.23 -16.52
C VAL A 4 -18.99 3.22 -16.00
N PRO A 5 -17.88 2.92 -16.71
CA PRO A 5 -16.95 1.92 -16.23
C PRO A 5 -16.44 2.41 -14.88
N LEU A 6 -16.93 1.77 -13.82
CA LEU A 6 -16.45 2.03 -12.47
C LEU A 6 -14.94 1.88 -12.57
N ARG A 7 -14.20 2.95 -12.27
CA ARG A 7 -12.73 2.93 -12.17
C ARG A 7 -12.32 2.08 -10.96
N LYS A 8 -12.68 0.81 -10.99
CA LYS A 8 -12.44 -0.19 -9.96
C LYS A 8 -11.43 -1.16 -10.52
N GLU A 9 -10.32 -1.31 -9.82
CA GLU A 9 -9.32 -2.34 -10.09
C GLU A 9 -9.51 -3.45 -9.04
N GLU A 10 -9.38 -4.68 -9.48
CA GLU A 10 -9.31 -5.84 -8.59
C GLU A 10 -7.88 -5.99 -8.08
N PHE A 11 -7.74 -6.21 -6.78
CA PHE A 11 -6.46 -6.45 -6.13
C PHE A 11 -6.56 -7.67 -5.23
N ASN A 12 -5.47 -8.43 -5.15
CA ASN A 12 -5.34 -9.57 -4.23
C ASN A 12 -4.98 -9.08 -2.84
N PHE A 13 -5.30 -9.86 -1.81
CA PHE A 13 -4.83 -9.59 -0.45
C PHE A 13 -3.41 -10.10 -0.25
N LYS A 14 -2.56 -9.35 0.47
CA LYS A 14 -1.17 -9.73 0.75
C LYS A 14 -1.07 -11.06 1.52
N GLU A 15 -2.02 -11.33 2.43
CA GLU A 15 -2.03 -12.55 3.25
C GLU A 15 -2.70 -13.75 2.56
N ASN A 16 -3.51 -13.51 1.51
CA ASN A 16 -4.30 -14.55 0.88
C ASN A 16 -4.56 -14.25 -0.60
N ASP A 17 -3.80 -14.91 -1.47
CA ASP A 17 -3.91 -14.78 -2.92
C ASP A 17 -5.28 -15.23 -3.48
N PHE A 18 -6.06 -16.00 -2.71
CA PHE A 18 -7.41 -16.43 -3.11
C PHE A 18 -8.50 -15.43 -2.72
N GLN A 19 -8.16 -14.39 -1.95
CA GLN A 19 -9.07 -13.31 -1.63
C GLN A 19 -8.74 -12.11 -2.52
N THR A 20 -9.76 -11.53 -3.13
CA THR A 20 -9.64 -10.32 -3.94
C THR A 20 -10.69 -9.30 -3.53
N ALA A 21 -10.41 -8.03 -3.77
CA ALA A 21 -11.41 -6.99 -3.65
C ALA A 21 -11.22 -5.88 -4.68
N TYR A 22 -12.35 -5.29 -5.04
CA TYR A 22 -12.42 -4.15 -5.96
C TYR A 22 -12.21 -2.85 -5.19
N LEU A 23 -11.16 -2.11 -5.53
CA LEU A 23 -10.91 -0.77 -5.00
C LEU A 23 -11.08 0.27 -6.11
N GLU A 24 -11.70 1.39 -5.76
CA GLU A 24 -11.74 2.56 -6.65
C GLU A 24 -10.31 3.12 -6.82
N LYS A 25 -9.94 3.53 -8.03
CA LYS A 25 -8.63 4.15 -8.32
C LYS A 25 -8.41 5.52 -7.64
N ALA A 26 -9.35 5.97 -6.81
CA ALA A 26 -9.27 7.25 -6.12
C ALA A 26 -8.37 7.10 -4.89
N VAL A 27 -7.10 7.47 -5.03
CA VAL A 27 -6.16 7.53 -3.90
C VAL A 27 -6.56 8.68 -2.98
N ILE A 28 -6.80 8.35 -1.71
CA ILE A 28 -7.23 9.32 -0.69
C ILE A 28 -6.03 9.94 0.03
N VAL A 29 -5.13 9.09 0.52
CA VAL A 29 -3.88 9.47 1.18
C VAL A 29 -2.79 8.52 0.71
N SER A 30 -1.64 9.10 0.38
CA SER A 30 -0.41 8.37 0.08
C SER A 30 0.47 8.32 1.33
N GLY A 31 1.32 7.29 1.42
CA GLY A 31 2.10 7.08 2.63
C GLY A 31 3.30 8.03 2.82
N ASP A 32 3.61 8.88 1.85
CA ASP A 32 4.49 10.06 2.01
C ASP A 32 3.94 11.04 3.08
N ARG A 33 2.63 10.98 3.34
CA ARG A 33 1.95 11.77 4.37
C ARG A 33 1.89 11.10 5.72
N VAL A 34 2.45 9.90 5.87
CA VAL A 34 2.54 9.19 7.16
C VAL A 34 3.71 9.77 7.94
N THR A 35 3.42 10.41 9.07
CA THR A 35 4.42 10.95 9.99
C THR A 35 4.88 9.93 11.02
N ASN A 36 4.01 8.98 11.37
CA ASN A 36 4.34 7.91 12.30
C ASN A 36 3.45 6.68 12.03
N ALA A 37 3.98 5.48 12.25
CA ALA A 37 3.19 4.26 12.33
C ALA A 37 3.73 3.37 13.45
N SER A 38 2.87 2.90 14.33
CA SER A 38 3.26 2.04 15.46
C SER A 38 2.31 0.87 15.59
N THR A 39 2.84 -0.27 16.01
CA THR A 39 2.01 -1.42 16.36
C THR A 39 1.36 -1.22 17.72
N GLY A 40 0.21 -1.85 17.91
CA GLY A 40 -0.46 -1.99 19.19
C GLY A 40 -1.29 -3.26 19.21
N PHE A 41 -1.99 -3.46 20.31
CA PHE A 41 -2.97 -4.54 20.46
C PHE A 41 -4.32 -3.91 20.76
N ASP A 42 -5.40 -4.51 20.26
CA ASP A 42 -6.75 -4.16 20.67
C ASP A 42 -7.14 -4.85 21.99
N GLU A 43 -8.35 -4.57 22.49
CA GLU A 43 -8.87 -5.13 23.74
C GLU A 43 -9.06 -6.66 23.69
N SER A 44 -9.11 -7.24 22.48
CA SER A 44 -9.25 -8.68 22.24
C SER A 44 -7.90 -9.38 22.06
N GLY A 45 -6.79 -8.63 22.11
CA GLY A 45 -5.44 -9.16 21.92
C GLY A 45 -5.01 -9.30 20.46
N PHE A 46 -5.78 -8.78 19.49
CA PHE A 46 -5.38 -8.77 18.09
C PHE A 46 -4.41 -7.63 17.81
N ALA A 47 -3.48 -7.88 16.91
CA ALA A 47 -2.53 -6.86 16.47
C ALA A 47 -3.26 -5.77 15.66
N GLN A 48 -2.85 -4.52 15.90
CA GLN A 48 -3.30 -3.35 15.16
C GLN A 48 -2.12 -2.44 14.82
N VAL A 49 -2.28 -1.62 13.80
CA VAL A 49 -1.30 -0.56 13.47
C VAL A 49 -1.96 0.79 13.58
N ASN A 50 -1.42 1.63 14.44
CA ASN A 50 -1.77 3.03 14.60
C ASN A 50 -0.96 3.86 13.61
N ILE A 51 -1.63 4.67 12.81
CA ILE A 51 -1.03 5.51 11.78
C ILE A 51 -1.33 6.96 12.12
N THR A 52 -0.30 7.80 12.05
CA THR A 52 -0.39 9.25 12.15
C THR A 52 0.05 9.87 10.83
N LEU A 53 -0.71 10.84 10.38
CA LEU A 53 -0.51 11.59 9.15
C LEU A 53 -0.08 13.02 9.45
N ASP A 54 0.50 13.68 8.46
CA ASP A 54 0.70 15.13 8.48
C ASP A 54 -0.65 15.88 8.38
N MET A 55 -0.61 17.20 8.51
CA MET A 55 -1.83 18.02 8.45
C MET A 55 -2.52 17.94 7.07
N GLN A 56 -1.79 17.75 5.99
CA GLN A 56 -2.35 17.68 4.64
C GLN A 56 -3.05 16.33 4.41
N GLY A 57 -2.40 15.22 4.77
CA GLY A 57 -2.93 13.87 4.75
C GLY A 57 -4.14 13.72 5.66
N GLY A 58 -4.09 14.28 6.88
CA GLY A 58 -5.24 14.29 7.79
C GLY A 58 -6.45 15.05 7.22
N ARG A 59 -6.24 16.19 6.56
CA ARG A 59 -7.33 16.93 5.88
C ARG A 59 -7.91 16.16 4.70
N ALA A 60 -7.05 15.53 3.90
CA ALA A 60 -7.48 14.69 2.77
C ALA A 60 -8.31 13.49 3.27
N MET A 61 -7.83 12.82 4.32
CA MET A 61 -8.53 11.70 4.96
C MET A 61 -9.87 12.14 5.56
N GLN A 62 -9.89 13.28 6.24
CA GLN A 62 -11.10 13.85 6.83
C GLN A 62 -12.13 14.16 5.74
N LYS A 63 -11.72 14.82 4.66
CA LYS A 63 -12.59 15.14 3.53
C LYS A 63 -13.16 13.89 2.88
N ALA A 64 -12.33 12.87 2.69
CA ALA A 64 -12.76 11.62 2.09
C ALA A 64 -13.66 10.79 3.00
N THR A 65 -13.46 10.79 4.32
CA THR A 65 -14.30 10.00 5.24
C THR A 65 -15.59 10.72 5.65
N SER A 66 -15.59 12.06 5.69
CA SER A 66 -16.76 12.87 6.12
C SER A 66 -18.04 12.56 5.34
N GLY A 67 -17.93 12.24 4.05
CA GLY A 67 -19.08 11.87 3.19
C GLY A 67 -19.20 10.37 2.88
N ASN A 68 -18.32 9.53 3.45
CA ASN A 68 -18.21 8.12 3.09
C ASN A 68 -18.26 7.18 4.31
N ILE A 69 -18.91 7.62 5.40
CA ILE A 69 -19.20 6.76 6.57
C ILE A 69 -20.05 5.56 6.11
N GLY A 70 -19.66 4.36 6.53
CA GLY A 70 -20.27 3.09 6.12
C GLY A 70 -19.71 2.51 4.83
N ARG A 71 -18.84 3.23 4.09
CA ARG A 71 -18.14 2.67 2.93
C ARG A 71 -16.90 1.91 3.35
N ARG A 72 -16.47 0.98 2.50
CA ARG A 72 -15.20 0.25 2.68
C ARG A 72 -14.04 1.13 2.24
N LEU A 73 -13.00 1.18 3.07
CA LEU A 73 -11.71 1.79 2.82
C LEU A 73 -10.69 0.67 2.68
N GLY A 74 -10.04 0.61 1.52
CA GLY A 74 -8.95 -0.31 1.27
C GLY A 74 -7.60 0.37 1.44
N VAL A 75 -6.69 -0.30 2.13
CA VAL A 75 -5.28 0.09 2.21
C VAL A 75 -4.50 -0.78 1.25
N LEU A 76 -3.93 -0.14 0.23
CA LEU A 76 -3.16 -0.80 -0.82
C LEU A 76 -1.66 -0.64 -0.54
N PHE A 77 -0.95 -1.76 -0.51
CA PHE A 77 0.50 -1.82 -0.59
C PHE A 77 0.93 -1.77 -2.05
N VAL A 78 1.90 -0.92 -2.35
CA VAL A 78 2.52 -0.86 -3.67
C VAL A 78 4.00 -1.10 -3.48
N GLU A 79 4.48 -2.23 -3.99
CA GLU A 79 5.89 -2.63 -3.93
C GLU A 79 6.47 -2.72 -5.34
N GLN A 80 7.72 -2.32 -5.50
CA GLN A 80 8.48 -2.51 -6.72
C GLN A 80 9.38 -3.73 -6.55
N LYS A 81 9.20 -4.75 -7.38
CA LYS A 81 9.98 -5.99 -7.35
C LYS A 81 10.75 -6.15 -8.65
N THR A 82 11.94 -6.72 -8.54
CA THR A 82 12.78 -7.04 -9.70
C THR A 82 12.72 -8.54 -9.93
N LYS A 83 12.28 -8.94 -11.12
CA LYS A 83 12.37 -10.32 -11.57
C LYS A 83 13.61 -10.47 -12.45
N SER A 84 14.39 -11.50 -12.17
CA SER A 84 15.48 -11.93 -13.04
C SER A 84 14.98 -13.12 -13.85
N GLU A 85 14.77 -12.94 -15.15
CA GLU A 85 14.44 -14.03 -16.07
C GLU A 85 15.66 -14.37 -16.92
N LEU A 86 15.94 -15.67 -17.09
CA LEU A 86 16.93 -16.13 -18.04
C LEU A 86 16.30 -16.10 -19.43
N VAL A 87 16.62 -15.07 -20.21
CA VAL A 87 16.14 -14.92 -21.58
C VAL A 87 17.25 -15.39 -22.50
N THR A 88 16.94 -16.33 -23.39
CA THR A 88 17.87 -16.75 -24.44
C THR A 88 17.86 -15.68 -25.53
N ASN A 89 18.99 -15.00 -25.70
CA ASN A 89 19.13 -14.01 -26.75
C ASN A 89 19.15 -14.69 -28.14
N SER A 90 19.09 -13.90 -29.21
CA SER A 90 19.18 -14.39 -30.59
C SER A 90 20.51 -15.08 -30.95
N LEU A 91 21.49 -15.09 -30.04
CA LEU A 91 22.79 -15.75 -30.16
C LEU A 91 22.86 -17.08 -29.38
N GLY A 92 21.76 -17.50 -28.72
CA GLY A 92 21.72 -18.74 -27.94
C GLY A 92 22.36 -18.64 -26.56
N GLU A 93 22.72 -17.44 -26.10
CA GLU A 93 23.28 -17.20 -24.78
C GLU A 93 22.18 -16.91 -23.76
N SER A 94 22.29 -17.48 -22.56
CA SER A 94 21.39 -17.20 -21.45
C SER A 94 21.77 -15.86 -20.82
N VAL A 95 21.02 -14.81 -21.13
CA VAL A 95 21.19 -13.48 -20.53
C VAL A 95 20.21 -13.33 -19.38
N ILE A 96 20.67 -12.81 -18.24
CA ILE A 96 19.78 -12.45 -17.13
C ILE A 96 19.13 -11.12 -17.49
N GLU A 97 17.85 -11.16 -17.88
CA GLU A 97 17.05 -9.96 -18.05
C GLU A 97 16.44 -9.58 -16.69
N GLN A 98 16.76 -8.38 -16.22
CA GLN A 98 16.21 -7.84 -14.97
C GLN A 98 15.03 -6.94 -15.31
N THR A 99 13.82 -7.45 -15.17
CA THR A 99 12.60 -6.70 -15.42
C THR A 99 11.99 -6.28 -14.10
N THR A 100 11.81 -4.98 -13.94
CA THR A 100 11.19 -4.41 -12.75
C THR A 100 9.68 -4.28 -12.96
N TYR A 101 8.89 -4.77 -12.00
CA TYR A 101 7.43 -4.70 -12.03
C TYR A 101 6.87 -4.15 -10.71
N ILE A 102 5.70 -3.51 -10.80
CA ILE A 102 4.98 -2.96 -9.63
C ILE A 102 3.91 -3.96 -9.21
N GLU A 103 4.01 -4.45 -7.99
CA GLU A 103 3.06 -5.34 -7.35
C GLU A 103 2.14 -4.53 -6.42
N LYS A 104 0.83 -4.73 -6.52
CA LYS A 104 -0.18 -4.00 -5.75
C LYS A 104 -1.06 -4.99 -4.99
N ASN A 105 -0.96 -4.97 -3.67
CA ASN A 105 -1.68 -5.91 -2.80
C ASN A 105 -2.48 -5.17 -1.73
N ILE A 106 -3.69 -5.60 -1.45
CA ILE A 106 -4.50 -5.09 -0.34
C ILE A 106 -3.93 -5.64 0.95
N ILE A 107 -3.65 -4.78 1.92
CA ILE A 107 -3.21 -5.23 3.24
C ILE A 107 -4.35 -5.18 4.25
N SER A 108 -5.33 -4.31 4.04
CA SER A 108 -6.49 -4.24 4.91
C SER A 108 -7.69 -3.66 4.18
N LEU A 109 -8.86 -4.23 4.46
CA LEU A 109 -10.16 -3.63 4.15
C LEU A 109 -10.87 -3.33 5.46
N ALA A 110 -11.09 -2.06 5.74
CA ALA A 110 -11.85 -1.62 6.89
C ALA A 110 -13.13 -0.91 6.43
N THR A 111 -14.17 -0.95 7.25
CA THR A 111 -15.33 -0.06 7.04
C THR A 111 -15.08 1.25 7.75
N VAL A 112 -15.32 2.37 7.07
CA VAL A 112 -15.22 3.70 7.68
C VAL A 112 -16.37 3.85 8.68
N GLN A 113 -16.05 3.78 9.97
CA GLN A 113 -17.04 3.90 11.04
C GLN A 113 -17.25 5.35 11.49
N ALA A 114 -16.25 6.21 11.27
CA ALA A 114 -16.27 7.60 11.66
C ALA A 114 -15.38 8.43 10.73
N VAL A 115 -15.46 9.76 10.88
CA VAL A 115 -14.56 10.67 10.19
C VAL A 115 -13.14 10.48 10.71
N LEU A 116 -12.23 10.08 9.83
CA LEU A 116 -10.82 9.86 10.15
C LEU A 116 -10.04 11.15 9.92
N GLY A 117 -9.31 11.59 10.94
CA GLY A 117 -8.48 12.80 10.89
C GLY A 117 -7.01 12.48 10.58
N THR A 118 -6.11 13.11 11.34
CA THR A 118 -4.66 12.88 11.25
C THR A 118 -4.22 11.56 11.85
N SER A 119 -5.04 10.88 12.65
CA SER A 119 -4.68 9.60 13.27
C SER A 119 -5.80 8.58 13.07
N PHE A 120 -5.43 7.37 12.67
CA PHE A 120 -6.34 6.26 12.54
C PHE A 120 -5.64 4.93 12.87
N ARG A 121 -6.42 3.87 13.10
CA ARG A 121 -5.90 2.53 13.34
C ARG A 121 -6.35 1.57 12.25
N ILE A 122 -5.49 0.63 11.89
CA ILE A 122 -5.77 -0.50 11.03
C ILE A 122 -5.81 -1.75 11.91
N THR A 123 -6.91 -2.47 11.89
CA THR A 123 -7.09 -3.75 12.56
C THR A 123 -7.10 -4.89 11.55
N GLY A 124 -6.89 -6.12 12.00
CA GLY A 124 -6.89 -7.29 11.12
C GLY A 124 -5.67 -7.35 10.19
N VAL A 125 -4.52 -6.87 10.68
CA VAL A 125 -3.20 -6.92 10.01
C VAL A 125 -2.49 -8.26 10.21
N GLY A 126 -3.26 -9.32 10.44
CA GLY A 126 -2.74 -10.66 10.73
C GLY A 126 -2.05 -10.75 12.10
N THR A 127 -0.85 -11.34 12.09
CA THR A 127 -0.03 -11.61 13.28
C THR A 127 0.68 -10.35 13.80
N PRO A 128 1.13 -10.34 15.08
CA PRO A 128 1.90 -9.22 15.62
C PRO A 128 3.21 -8.94 14.86
N ALA A 129 3.80 -9.97 14.26
CA ALA A 129 5.01 -9.83 13.43
C ALA A 129 4.70 -9.09 12.13
N GLU A 130 3.62 -9.46 11.43
CA GLU A 130 3.19 -8.80 10.19
C GLU A 130 2.78 -7.35 10.43
N ALA A 131 2.07 -7.08 11.54
CA ALA A 131 1.77 -5.72 11.97
C ALA A 131 3.04 -4.88 12.17
N SER A 132 4.10 -5.49 12.72
CA SER A 132 5.38 -4.81 12.98
C SER A 132 6.12 -4.49 11.69
N GLU A 133 6.13 -5.43 10.75
CA GLU A 133 6.67 -5.22 9.41
C GLU A 133 5.89 -4.12 8.67
N LEU A 134 4.57 -4.16 8.72
CA LEU A 134 3.72 -3.13 8.11
C LEU A 134 4.00 -1.75 8.70
N ALA A 135 4.07 -1.63 10.03
CA ALA A 135 4.39 -0.36 10.69
C ALA A 135 5.80 0.13 10.35
N LEU A 136 6.76 -0.78 10.14
CA LEU A 136 8.09 -0.44 9.65
C LEU A 136 8.03 0.10 8.22
N LEU A 137 7.32 -0.59 7.32
CA LEU A 137 7.18 -0.21 5.91
C LEU A 137 6.46 1.15 5.76
N LEU A 138 5.44 1.41 6.59
CA LEU A 138 4.75 2.69 6.61
C LEU A 138 5.64 3.83 7.15
N ARG A 139 6.43 3.57 8.20
CA ARG A 139 7.39 4.55 8.76
C ARG A 139 8.59 4.81 7.87
N ALA A 140 9.04 3.79 7.15
CA ALA A 140 10.02 3.94 6.08
C ALA A 140 9.50 4.84 4.94
N GLY A 141 8.24 5.29 5.05
CA GLY A 141 7.61 6.26 4.20
C GLY A 141 7.32 5.61 2.87
N ALA A 142 6.30 4.74 2.84
CA ALA A 142 5.68 4.22 1.62
C ALA A 142 6.55 4.38 0.38
N LEU A 143 7.59 3.58 0.28
CA LEU A 143 8.46 3.53 -0.88
C LEU A 143 7.72 2.82 -2.03
N ALA A 144 6.59 3.40 -2.45
CA ALA A 144 6.50 3.73 -3.86
C ALA A 144 7.64 4.71 -4.10
N CYS A 145 8.77 4.13 -4.51
CA CYS A 145 9.57 4.64 -5.60
C CYS A 145 9.61 6.17 -5.61
N THR A 146 10.66 6.73 -5.02
CA THR A 146 11.26 7.91 -5.64
C THR A 146 11.25 7.68 -7.15
N ASN A 147 10.75 8.64 -7.93
CA ASN A 147 11.02 8.67 -9.35
C ASN A 147 12.52 8.90 -9.50
N GLU A 148 13.35 7.88 -9.23
CA GLU A 148 14.79 7.81 -9.44
C GLU A 148 15.31 6.51 -8.82
N ILE A 149 15.40 5.48 -9.66
CA ILE A 149 16.64 4.71 -9.69
C ILE A 149 17.76 5.73 -9.96
N CYS A 150 18.38 6.26 -8.91
CA CYS A 150 19.72 6.79 -9.05
C CYS A 150 20.65 5.58 -8.94
N ARG A 151 20.95 5.00 -10.09
CA ARG A 151 21.96 3.94 -10.23
C ARG A 151 23.29 4.50 -9.73
N ARG A 152 23.91 3.79 -8.80
CA ARG A 152 25.21 4.12 -8.23
C ARG A 152 26.32 3.72 -9.19
N GLU A 153 26.47 4.37 -10.36
CA GLU A 153 27.64 4.21 -11.25
C GLU A 153 28.13 5.47 -12.01
N ASP A 154 27.55 6.67 -11.82
CA ASP A 154 28.01 7.88 -12.54
C ASP A 154 28.46 9.03 -11.62
N CYS A 155 29.26 8.73 -10.59
CA CYS A 155 29.87 9.74 -9.73
C CYS A 155 31.39 9.70 -9.82
N TRP A 156 31.95 9.71 -11.04
CA TRP A 156 33.33 10.09 -11.37
C TRP A 156 33.41 10.42 -12.88
N THR A 157 33.27 11.68 -13.28
CA THR A 157 34.22 12.43 -14.13
C THR A 157 33.86 13.90 -14.15
#